data_AF-A0A6I3SWS6-F1
#
_entry.id   AF-A0A6I3SWS6-F1
#
_cell.length_a   1.000
_cell.length_b   1.000
_cell.length_c   1.000
_cell.angle_alpha   90.00
_cell.angle_beta   90.00
_cell.angle_gamma   90.00
#
_symmetry.space_group_name_H-M   'P 1'
#
loop_
_entity.id
_entity.type
_entity.pdbx_description
1 polymer ?
#
loop_
_entity_poly.entity_id
_entity_poly.type
_entity_poly.pdbx_seq_one_letter_code
_entity_poly.pdbx_strand_id
1 'polypeptide(L)'
;MQIVDQRYLDSANRYSTEPCLLSILDLGEATPACPATMEELRERLAKVLPGLRRGRSLIGIVGDEIVPEEPDSPCQGIALARLIQSVAIELHRLTGDEVMVGFVGRVPKMQGRYRLILPFRCGTVANAALTLAIGLIDALLRDVPYDLEAGLAELRAIAAANQPDPGPTPTPSIRIAA
;
A
#
# COMPACT_ATOMS: atom_id res chain seq x y z
N MET A 1 2.32 8.33 -12.59
CA MET A 1 1.31 8.21 -11.52
C MET A 1 1.50 9.31 -10.49
N GLN A 2 0.44 9.83 -9.87
CA GLN A 2 0.52 10.93 -8.90
C GLN A 2 -0.54 10.86 -7.81
N ILE A 3 -0.18 11.14 -6.55
CA ILE A 3 -1.14 11.33 -5.46
C ILE A 3 -1.77 12.73 -5.61
N VAL A 4 -3.10 12.79 -5.77
CA VAL A 4 -3.84 14.05 -6.01
C VAL A 4 -4.53 14.61 -4.76
N ASP A 5 -4.79 13.76 -3.78
CA ASP A 5 -5.29 14.15 -2.46
C ASP A 5 -4.77 13.12 -1.45
N GLN A 6 -4.39 13.59 -0.25
CA GLN A 6 -3.87 12.73 0.81
C GLN A 6 -4.29 13.26 2.17
N ARG A 7 -4.81 12.38 3.02
CA ARG A 7 -5.31 12.72 4.35
C ARG A 7 -4.98 11.65 5.36
N TYR A 8 -4.57 12.09 6.55
CA TYR A 8 -4.47 11.25 7.72
C TYR A 8 -5.84 11.21 8.42
N LEU A 9 -6.37 10.02 8.60
CA LEU A 9 -7.59 9.76 9.36
C LEU A 9 -7.16 9.20 10.71
N ASP A 10 -7.00 10.07 11.72
CA ASP A 10 -6.38 9.71 13.01
C ASP A 10 -7.31 8.95 13.97
N SER A 11 -8.58 8.75 13.59
CA SER A 11 -9.60 8.08 14.38
C SER A 11 -10.37 7.04 13.57
N ALA A 12 -11.19 6.25 14.28
CA ALA A 12 -12.17 5.36 13.66
C ALA A 12 -12.97 6.09 12.57
N ASN A 13 -13.09 5.45 11.41
CA ASN A 13 -13.64 6.01 10.19
C ASN A 13 -14.41 4.93 9.41
N ARG A 14 -14.97 5.30 8.25
CA ARG A 14 -15.78 4.37 7.42
C ARG A 14 -15.00 3.13 6.95
N TYR A 15 -13.66 3.19 6.88
CA TYR A 15 -12.82 2.13 6.31
C TYR A 15 -12.15 1.26 7.38
N SER A 16 -11.87 1.82 8.56
CA SER A 16 -11.18 1.12 9.64
C SER A 16 -11.54 1.72 11.01
N THR A 17 -11.44 0.90 12.05
CA THR A 17 -11.47 1.35 13.44
C THR A 17 -10.13 1.94 13.89
N GLU A 18 -9.06 1.76 13.09
CA GLU A 18 -7.71 2.25 13.35
C GLU A 18 -7.35 3.46 12.47
N PRO A 19 -6.33 4.25 12.85
CA PRO A 19 -5.81 5.32 12.02
C PRO A 19 -5.43 4.86 10.61
N CYS A 20 -5.76 5.66 9.60
CA CYS A 20 -5.58 5.29 8.19
C CYS A 20 -5.11 6.46 7.33
N LEU A 21 -4.23 6.15 6.38
CA LEU A 21 -3.83 7.05 5.31
C LEU A 21 -4.81 6.86 4.15
N LEU A 22 -5.59 7.89 3.86
CA LEU A 22 -6.42 7.96 2.67
C LEU A 22 -5.63 8.72 1.59
N SER A 23 -5.41 8.07 0.46
CA SER A 23 -4.80 8.69 -0.72
C SER A 23 -5.70 8.52 -1.94
N ILE A 24 -5.84 9.56 -2.75
CA ILE A 24 -6.39 9.46 -4.09
C ILE A 24 -5.21 9.43 -5.06
N LEU A 25 -5.06 8.33 -5.78
CA LEU A 25 -4.02 8.11 -6.77
C LEU A 25 -4.59 8.26 -8.16
N ASP A 26 -3.98 9.14 -8.96
CA ASP A 26 -4.18 9.23 -10.39
C ASP A 26 -3.15 8.36 -11.11
N LEU A 27 -3.62 7.34 -11.83
CA LEU A 27 -2.74 6.45 -12.57
C LEU A 27 -2.22 7.11 -13.86
N GLY A 28 -2.94 8.08 -14.41
CA GLY A 28 -2.65 8.66 -15.71
C GLY A 28 -2.44 7.59 -16.78
N GLU A 29 -1.44 7.82 -17.64
CA GLU A 29 -1.06 6.92 -18.75
C GLU A 29 -0.34 5.65 -18.29
N ALA A 30 -0.02 5.50 -16.99
CA ALA A 30 0.65 4.30 -16.49
C ALA A 30 -0.27 3.08 -16.39
N THR A 31 -1.56 3.24 -16.71
CA THR A 31 -2.52 2.12 -16.72
C THR A 31 -2.14 1.13 -17.82
N PRO A 32 -1.86 -0.15 -17.51
CA PRO A 32 -1.44 -1.11 -18.51
C PRO A 32 -2.51 -1.33 -19.58
N ALA A 33 -2.08 -1.39 -20.84
CA ALA A 33 -2.99 -1.48 -21.97
C ALA A 33 -3.68 -2.86 -22.06
N CYS A 34 -3.02 -3.93 -21.62
CA CYS A 34 -3.54 -5.30 -21.70
C CYS A 34 -3.10 -6.19 -20.51
N PRO A 35 -3.77 -7.33 -20.28
CA PRO A 35 -3.46 -8.28 -19.22
C PRO A 35 -2.02 -8.79 -19.22
N ALA A 36 -1.42 -8.98 -20.40
CA ALA A 36 -0.05 -9.44 -20.53
C ALA A 36 0.95 -8.48 -19.85
N THR A 37 0.77 -7.16 -20.00
CA THR A 37 1.63 -6.17 -19.34
C THR A 37 1.49 -6.22 -17.81
N MET A 38 0.28 -6.49 -17.29
CA MET A 38 0.08 -6.68 -15.85
C MET A 38 0.79 -7.95 -15.34
N GLU A 39 0.77 -9.05 -16.10
CA GLU A 39 1.48 -10.28 -15.73
C GLU A 39 3.00 -10.07 -15.75
N GLU A 40 3.55 -9.44 -16.78
CA GLU A 40 4.98 -9.08 -16.84
C GLU A 40 5.40 -8.21 -15.64
N LEU A 41 4.58 -7.24 -15.27
CA LEU A 41 4.80 -6.41 -14.08
C LEU A 41 4.84 -7.26 -12.81
N ARG A 42 3.90 -8.22 -12.65
CA ARG A 42 3.88 -9.13 -11.50
C ARG A 42 5.12 -10.02 -11.45
N GLU A 43 5.58 -10.53 -12.59
CA GLU A 43 6.80 -11.35 -12.67
C GLU A 43 8.05 -10.55 -12.30
N ARG A 44 8.19 -9.33 -12.82
CA ARG A 44 9.28 -8.42 -12.46
C ARG A 44 9.26 -8.10 -10.97
N LEU A 45 8.07 -7.80 -10.44
CA LEU A 45 7.87 -7.50 -9.03
C LEU A 45 8.21 -8.69 -8.13
N ALA A 46 7.87 -9.92 -8.52
CA ALA A 46 8.19 -11.13 -7.77
C ALA A 46 9.72 -11.37 -7.66
N LYS A 47 10.52 -10.87 -8.61
CA LYS A 47 11.99 -10.95 -8.57
C LYS A 47 12.59 -9.97 -7.55
N VAL A 48 12.06 -8.74 -7.49
CA VAL A 48 12.59 -7.68 -6.63
C VAL A 48 11.98 -7.66 -5.23
N LEU A 49 10.76 -8.17 -5.08
CA LEU A 49 10.02 -8.23 -3.82
C LEU A 49 9.41 -9.63 -3.62
N PRO A 50 10.24 -10.69 -3.44
CA PRO A 50 9.76 -12.08 -3.35
C PRO A 50 8.88 -12.36 -2.13
N GLY A 51 8.99 -11.52 -1.09
CA GLY A 51 8.15 -11.56 0.10
C GLY A 51 6.72 -11.06 -0.12
N LEU A 52 6.45 -10.40 -1.26
CA LEU A 52 5.13 -9.95 -1.64
C LEU A 52 4.20 -11.15 -1.75
N ARG A 53 3.43 -11.38 -0.67
CA ARG A 53 2.38 -12.39 -0.69
C ARG A 53 1.47 -12.06 -1.87
N ARG A 54 0.99 -13.07 -2.60
CA ARG A 54 -0.14 -12.91 -3.55
C ARG A 54 -1.30 -12.33 -2.74
N GLY A 55 -1.41 -11.01 -2.72
CA GLY A 55 -2.08 -10.28 -1.66
C GLY A 55 -3.57 -10.57 -1.68
N ARG A 56 -4.10 -11.08 -0.58
CA ARG A 56 -5.55 -10.98 -0.29
C ARG A 56 -5.84 -9.52 0.07
N SER A 57 -5.88 -8.65 -0.93
CA SER A 57 -6.43 -7.29 -0.79
C SER A 57 -7.94 -7.43 -0.59
N LEU A 58 -8.46 -6.97 0.55
CA LEU A 58 -9.90 -6.90 0.77
C LEU A 58 -10.46 -5.87 -0.20
N ILE A 59 -11.31 -6.32 -1.13
CA ILE A 59 -11.98 -5.44 -2.05
C ILE A 59 -13.22 -4.92 -1.34
N GLY A 60 -13.27 -3.63 -1.05
CA GLY A 60 -14.54 -3.01 -0.71
C GLY A 60 -15.24 -2.54 -1.98
N ILE A 61 -15.70 -3.52 -2.77
CA ILE A 61 -16.62 -3.27 -3.86
C ILE A 61 -17.94 -2.81 -3.23
N VAL A 62 -18.24 -1.52 -3.33
CA VAL A 62 -19.61 -1.03 -3.13
C VAL A 62 -20.25 -0.94 -4.51
N GLY A 63 -21.08 -1.92 -4.85
CA GLY A 63 -21.84 -1.97 -6.10
C GLY A 63 -21.46 -3.13 -7.03
N ASP A 64 -22.47 -3.76 -7.60
CA ASP A 64 -22.52 -5.06 -8.29
C ASP A 64 -21.72 -5.16 -9.61
N GLU A 65 -20.41 -4.87 -9.60
CA GLU A 65 -19.54 -5.02 -10.77
C GLU A 65 -18.39 -5.99 -10.48
N ILE A 66 -18.71 -7.28 -10.39
CA ILE A 66 -17.80 -8.32 -10.85
C ILE A 66 -17.77 -8.16 -12.38
N VAL A 67 -16.88 -7.32 -12.89
CA VAL A 67 -16.63 -7.31 -14.34
C VAL A 67 -15.79 -8.55 -14.63
N PRO A 68 -16.28 -9.50 -15.44
CA PRO A 68 -15.48 -10.64 -15.87
C PRO A 68 -14.23 -10.11 -16.58
N GLU A 69 -13.05 -10.58 -16.18
CA GLU A 69 -11.81 -10.30 -16.91
C GLU A 69 -11.83 -11.13 -18.20
N GLU A 70 -12.39 -10.55 -19.27
CA GLU A 70 -12.21 -11.07 -20.63
C GLU A 70 -10.74 -10.90 -21.03
N PRO A 71 -10.08 -11.91 -21.63
CA PRO A 71 -8.65 -11.90 -21.91
C PRO A 71 -8.19 -10.77 -22.85
N ASP A 72 -9.10 -10.24 -23.68
CA ASP A 72 -8.85 -9.13 -24.61
C ASP A 72 -9.37 -7.77 -24.10
N SER A 73 -9.88 -7.69 -22.86
CA SER A 73 -10.30 -6.42 -22.28
C SER A 73 -9.11 -5.60 -21.77
N PRO A 74 -9.14 -4.26 -21.91
CA PRO A 74 -8.13 -3.40 -21.29
C PRO A 74 -8.08 -3.67 -19.79
N CYS A 75 -6.87 -3.76 -19.22
CA CYS A 75 -6.73 -3.90 -17.79
C CYS A 75 -7.44 -2.73 -17.10
N GLN A 76 -8.38 -3.05 -16.22
CA GLN A 76 -8.96 -2.01 -15.39
C GLN A 76 -7.86 -1.47 -14.48
N GLY A 77 -7.63 -0.15 -14.48
CA GLY A 77 -6.64 0.50 -13.62
C GLY A 77 -6.79 0.16 -12.12
N ILE A 78 -7.94 -0.36 -11.70
CA ILE A 78 -8.15 -0.88 -10.35
C ILE A 78 -7.19 -2.04 -10.01
N ALA A 79 -6.80 -2.87 -10.99
CA ALA A 79 -5.84 -3.94 -10.79
C ALA A 79 -4.44 -3.39 -10.47
N LEU A 80 -4.02 -2.34 -11.18
CA LEU A 80 -2.77 -1.63 -10.89
C LEU A 80 -2.83 -0.94 -9.53
N ALA A 81 -3.92 -0.26 -9.20
CA ALA A 81 -4.09 0.38 -7.89
C ALA A 81 -4.03 -0.64 -6.73
N ARG A 82 -4.64 -1.82 -6.89
CA ARG A 82 -4.55 -2.92 -5.92
C ARG A 82 -3.14 -3.46 -5.78
N LEU A 83 -2.39 -3.55 -6.89
CA LEU A 83 -1.00 -3.98 -6.86
C LEU A 83 -0.14 -2.98 -6.09
N ILE A 84 -0.30 -1.67 -6.37
CA ILE A 84 0.41 -0.60 -5.66
C ILE A 84 0.11 -0.64 -4.16
N GLN A 85 -1.16 -0.82 -3.77
CA GLN A 85 -1.50 -1.03 -2.35
C GLN A 85 -0.78 -2.22 -1.74
N SER A 86 -0.79 -3.37 -2.43
CA SER A 86 -0.19 -4.60 -1.92
C SER A 86 1.32 -4.42 -1.70
N VAL A 87 1.99 -3.72 -2.62
CA VAL A 87 3.40 -3.35 -2.49
C VAL A 87 3.60 -2.40 -1.32
N ALA A 88 2.80 -1.35 -1.17
CA ALA A 88 2.92 -0.42 -0.05
C ALA A 88 2.77 -1.12 1.31
N ILE A 89 1.81 -2.04 1.44
CA ILE A 89 1.62 -2.86 2.64
C ILE A 89 2.83 -3.75 2.90
N GLU A 90 3.36 -4.42 1.88
CA GLU A 90 4.53 -5.29 2.05
C GLU A 90 5.79 -4.48 2.44
N LEU A 91 6.01 -3.31 1.84
CA LEU A 91 7.11 -2.42 2.20
C LEU A 91 7.00 -1.96 3.66
N HIS A 92 5.79 -1.63 4.10
CA HIS A 92 5.49 -1.29 5.49
C HIS A 92 5.71 -2.49 6.43
N ARG A 93 5.39 -3.71 5.99
CA ARG A 93 5.67 -4.93 6.75
C ARG A 93 7.17 -5.18 6.94
N LEU A 94 7.98 -4.87 5.92
CA LEU A 94 9.43 -4.99 5.97
C LEU A 94 10.09 -3.99 6.94
N THR A 95 9.35 -3.01 7.46
CA THR A 95 9.82 -2.09 8.52
C THR A 95 9.41 -2.55 9.92
N GLY A 96 8.76 -3.70 10.06
CA GLY A 96 8.37 -4.27 11.35
C GLY A 96 6.96 -3.91 11.82
N ASP A 97 6.13 -3.28 10.98
CA ASP A 97 4.71 -3.08 11.30
C ASP A 97 3.87 -4.27 10.77
N GLU A 98 2.79 -4.63 11.48
CA GLU A 98 1.91 -5.75 11.14
C GLU A 98 0.63 -5.30 10.43
N VAL A 99 0.64 -4.13 9.78
CA VAL A 99 -0.47 -3.69 8.95
C VAL A 99 -0.64 -4.69 7.80
N MET A 100 -1.80 -5.35 7.73
CA MET A 100 -2.03 -6.48 6.82
C MET A 100 -3.24 -6.30 5.90
N VAL A 101 -4.00 -5.22 6.05
CA VAL A 101 -5.27 -5.02 5.33
C VAL A 101 -5.37 -3.57 4.88
N GLY A 102 -5.80 -3.35 3.64
CA GLY A 102 -6.16 -2.03 3.13
C GLY A 102 -7.40 -2.11 2.26
N PHE A 103 -7.91 -0.96 1.82
CA PHE A 103 -9.05 -0.86 0.92
C PHE A 103 -8.66 -0.13 -0.37
N VAL A 104 -9.11 -0.63 -1.52
CA VAL A 104 -9.03 0.09 -2.80
C VAL A 104 -10.43 0.27 -3.37
N GLY A 105 -10.76 1.48 -3.82
CA GLY A 105 -12.03 1.76 -4.47
C GLY A 105 -11.92 2.80 -5.59
N ARG A 106 -12.88 2.79 -6.50
CA ARG A 106 -13.02 3.85 -7.51
C ARG A 106 -13.51 5.15 -6.85
N VAL A 107 -13.08 6.30 -7.37
CA VAL A 107 -13.63 7.59 -6.93
C VAL A 107 -14.77 8.00 -7.88
N PRO A 108 -15.99 8.24 -7.38
CA PRO A 108 -17.12 8.64 -8.22
C PRO A 108 -16.78 9.88 -9.06
N LYS A 109 -17.16 9.86 -10.35
CA LYS A 109 -16.93 10.96 -11.31
C LYS A 109 -15.46 11.32 -11.58
N MET A 110 -14.51 10.46 -11.18
CA MET A 110 -13.08 10.70 -11.36
C MET A 110 -12.42 9.46 -12.00
N GLN A 111 -12.57 9.33 -13.33
CA GLN A 111 -11.99 8.23 -14.10
C GLN A 111 -10.45 8.22 -13.99
N GLY A 112 -9.85 7.04 -13.99
CA GLY A 112 -8.39 6.87 -13.82
C GLY A 112 -7.88 7.12 -12.40
N ARG A 113 -8.76 7.51 -11.46
CA ARG A 113 -8.40 7.82 -10.08
C ARG A 113 -8.99 6.81 -9.09
N TYR A 114 -8.14 6.40 -8.16
CA TYR A 114 -8.44 5.34 -7.20
C TYR A 114 -8.16 5.81 -5.79
N ARG A 115 -9.05 5.46 -4.87
CA ARG A 115 -8.88 5.67 -3.44
C ARG A 115 -8.14 4.47 -2.87
N LEU A 116 -7.02 4.75 -2.23
CA LEU A 116 -6.20 3.82 -1.48
C LEU A 116 -6.33 4.14 0.01
N ILE A 117 -6.67 3.14 0.81
CA ILE A 117 -6.68 3.24 2.26
C ILE A 117 -5.63 2.29 2.81
N LEU A 118 -4.72 2.83 3.62
CA LEU A 118 -3.65 2.11 4.29
C LEU A 118 -3.74 2.40 5.79
N PRO A 119 -4.18 1.44 6.63
CA PRO A 119 -4.07 1.56 8.07
C PRO A 119 -2.60 1.77 8.47
N PHE A 120 -2.35 2.46 9.59
CA PHE A 120 -1.00 2.71 10.05
C PHE A 120 -0.90 2.81 11.57
N ARG A 121 0.28 2.46 12.11
CA ARG A 121 0.72 2.93 13.43
C ARG A 121 1.45 4.26 13.34
N CYS A 122 2.18 4.49 12.25
CA CYS A 122 2.89 5.74 11.96
C CYS A 122 2.53 6.23 10.55
N GLY A 123 1.86 7.38 10.46
CA GLY A 123 1.45 7.97 9.19
C GLY A 123 2.62 8.34 8.28
N THR A 124 3.76 8.74 8.85
CA THR A 124 4.97 9.08 8.10
C THR A 124 5.53 7.87 7.37
N VAL A 125 5.62 6.72 8.05
CA VAL A 125 6.08 5.45 7.44
C VAL A 125 5.10 5.00 6.36
N ALA A 126 3.79 5.08 6.62
CA ALA A 126 2.77 4.69 5.63
C ALA A 126 2.84 5.54 4.35
N ASN A 127 3.06 6.86 4.49
CA ASN A 127 3.23 7.74 3.34
C ASN A 127 4.52 7.44 2.55
N ALA A 128 5.63 7.24 3.26
CA ALA A 128 6.90 6.88 2.64
C ALA A 128 6.80 5.53 1.91
N ALA A 129 6.15 4.52 2.51
CA ALA A 129 5.92 3.21 1.90
C ALA A 129 5.05 3.30 0.63
N LEU A 130 3.98 4.11 0.66
CA LEU A 130 3.15 4.33 -0.54
C LEU A 130 3.94 5.05 -1.65
N THR A 131 4.74 6.05 -1.30
CA THR A 131 5.57 6.79 -2.25
C THR A 131 6.61 5.87 -2.90
N LEU A 132 7.27 5.04 -2.09
CA LEU A 132 8.23 4.02 -2.56
C LEU A 132 7.54 2.99 -3.47
N ALA A 133 6.34 2.53 -3.12
CA ALA A 133 5.55 1.61 -3.94
C ALA A 133 5.20 2.20 -5.31
N ILE A 134 4.77 3.46 -5.36
CA ILE A 134 4.46 4.17 -6.62
C ILE A 134 5.72 4.28 -7.48
N GLY A 135 6.84 4.68 -6.89
CA GLY A 135 8.11 4.81 -7.61
C GLY A 135 8.61 3.49 -8.18
N LEU A 136 8.58 2.42 -7.38
CA LEU A 136 8.96 1.08 -7.81
C LEU A 136 8.09 0.61 -8.99
N ILE A 137 6.77 0.74 -8.88
CA ILE A 137 5.84 0.29 -9.93
C ILE A 137 5.98 1.13 -11.19
N ASP A 138 6.14 2.45 -11.09
CA ASP A 138 6.38 3.32 -12.25
C ASP A 138 7.68 2.96 -12.96
N ALA A 139 8.74 2.64 -12.20
CA ALA A 139 10.02 2.23 -12.75
C ALA A 139 9.94 0.86 -13.45
N LEU A 140 9.26 -0.12 -12.83
CA LEU A 140 9.06 -1.45 -13.42
C LEU A 140 8.22 -1.41 -14.70
N LEU A 141 7.20 -0.55 -14.75
CA LEU A 141 6.37 -0.32 -15.93
C LEU A 141 7.15 0.32 -17.09
N ARG A 142 8.11 1.21 -16.77
CA ARG A 142 8.95 1.90 -17.75
C ARG A 142 10.25 1.16 -18.10
N ASP A 143 10.47 0.01 -17.49
CA ASP A 143 11.70 -0.78 -17.62
C ASP A 143 12.97 0.00 -17.27
N VAL A 144 12.90 0.86 -16.24
CA VAL A 144 14.04 1.63 -15.76
C VAL A 144 14.56 1.08 -14.43
N PRO A 145 15.88 1.20 -14.15
CA PRO A 145 16.45 0.78 -12.88
C PRO A 145 15.80 1.52 -11.70
N TYR A 146 15.59 0.80 -10.60
CA TYR A 146 15.07 1.36 -9.35
C TYR A 146 15.89 0.85 -8.16
N ASP A 147 16.42 1.76 -7.35
CA ASP A 147 17.20 1.41 -6.15
C ASP A 147 16.28 1.14 -4.96
N LEU A 148 15.70 -0.07 -4.97
CA LEU A 148 14.81 -0.53 -3.91
C LEU A 148 15.52 -0.64 -2.57
N GLU A 149 16.80 -1.01 -2.55
CA GLU A 149 17.56 -1.17 -1.31
C GLU A 149 17.79 0.17 -0.61
N ALA A 150 18.16 1.21 -1.37
CA ALA A 150 18.25 2.56 -0.81
C ALA A 150 16.90 3.04 -0.28
N GLY A 151 15.81 2.82 -1.03
CA GLY A 151 14.46 3.16 -0.59
C GLY A 151 14.03 2.43 0.68
N LEU A 152 14.35 1.14 0.81
CA LEU A 152 14.09 0.35 2.02
C LEU A 152 14.95 0.82 3.20
N ALA A 153 16.20 1.23 2.97
CA ALA A 153 17.06 1.78 4.02
C ALA A 153 16.50 3.08 4.57
N GLU A 154 16.04 3.99 3.69
CA GLU A 154 15.37 5.23 4.08
C GLU A 154 14.08 4.95 4.85
N LEU A 155 13.26 4.02 4.35
CA LEU A 155 12.01 3.65 4.99
C LEU A 155 12.23 3.08 6.41
N ARG A 156 13.27 2.26 6.61
CA ARG A 156 13.68 1.77 7.93
C ARG A 156 14.19 2.88 8.84
N ALA A 157 14.92 3.87 8.31
CA ALA A 157 15.36 5.02 9.08
C ALA A 157 14.19 5.87 9.57
N ILE A 158 13.19 6.11 8.71
CA ILE A 158 11.94 6.78 9.09
C ILE A 158 11.22 5.98 10.18
N ALA A 159 11.10 4.66 10.01
CA ALA A 159 10.46 3.81 11.01
C ALA A 159 11.18 3.87 12.37
N ALA A 160 12.51 3.77 12.38
CA ALA A 160 13.31 3.86 13.60
C ALA A 160 13.16 5.20 14.31
N ALA A 161 13.13 6.31 13.57
CA ALA A 161 12.95 7.66 14.14
C ALA A 161 11.55 7.90 14.73
N ASN A 162 10.57 7.05 14.40
CA ASN A 162 9.19 7.17 14.84
C ASN A 162 8.75 6.00 15.75
N GLN A 163 9.69 5.15 16.21
CA GLN A 163 9.38 4.17 17.24
C GLN A 163 9.05 4.90 18.55
N PRO A 164 7.95 4.55 19.24
CA PRO A 164 7.74 5.03 20.59
C PRO A 164 8.90 4.53 21.47
N ASP A 165 9.46 5.44 22.28
CA ASP A 165 10.43 5.09 23.32
C ASP A 165 9.89 3.88 24.09
N PRO A 166 10.63 2.77 24.28
CA PRO A 166 10.19 1.69 25.13
C PRO A 166 10.00 2.28 26.53
N GLY A 167 8.75 2.61 26.86
CA GLY A 167 8.39 3.15 28.17
C GLY A 167 8.98 2.31 29.30
N PRO A 168 9.16 2.88 30.49
CA PRO A 168 9.86 2.22 31.59
C PRO A 168 9.29 0.81 31.81
N THR A 169 10.17 -0.19 31.82
CA THR A 169 9.82 -1.60 32.02
C THR A 169 8.98 -1.71 33.30
N PRO A 170 7.72 -2.19 33.24
CA PRO A 170 6.90 -2.30 34.43
C PRO A 170 7.56 -3.27 35.40
N THR A 171 8.00 -2.76 36.55
CA THR A 171 8.56 -3.59 37.61
C THR A 171 7.43 -4.46 38.17
N PRO A 172 7.55 -5.79 38.21
CA PRO A 172 6.50 -6.64 38.75
C PRO A 172 6.45 -6.46 40.27
N SER A 173 5.61 -5.54 40.75
CA SER A 173 5.29 -5.42 42.17
C SER A 173 4.30 -6.51 42.56
N ILE A 174 4.81 -7.72 42.76
CA ILE A 174 4.08 -8.79 43.47
C ILE A 174 4.06 -8.38 44.95
N ARG A 175 2.91 -7.90 45.44
CA ARG A 175 2.64 -7.84 46.88
C ARG A 175 2.07 -9.18 47.30
N ILE A 176 2.88 -9.98 47.99
CA ILE A 176 2.40 -11.13 48.75
C ILE A 176 1.77 -10.57 50.03
N ALA A 177 0.46 -10.74 50.19
CA ALA A 177 -0.22 -10.46 51.44
C ALA A 177 0.17 -11.54 52.47
N ALA A 178 0.55 -11.10 53.67
CA ALA A 178 0.82 -11.93 54.84
C ALA A 178 -0.47 -12.22 55.61
#